data_AF-A0A3D0CZJ8-F1
#
_entry.id   AF-A0A3D0CZJ8-F1
#
_cell.length_a   1.000
_cell.length_b   1.000
_cell.length_c   1.000
_cell.angle_alpha   90.00
_cell.angle_beta   90.00
_cell.angle_gamma   90.00
#
_symmetry.space_group_name_H-M   'P 1'
#
loop_
_entity.id
_entity.type
_entity.pdbx_description
1 polymer ?
#
loop_
_entity_poly.entity_id
_entity_poly.type
_entity_poly.pdbx_seq_one_letter_code
_entity_poly.pdbx_strand_id
1 'polypeptide(L)'
;MVQTSFIPSRQGLEQHGIVNAGIIYWNLPTPALYEEAARRRKGLITHFGPLVVRTGQHTGRSPNDKFIVREPSSEAHTWWGKVNQPFSPDRFEVLYARVLAYLQGCDLFVQDCYVGADPTYRLSIRVITETAWHNPFARNLFIRLSREELATFTPDFTIIDLPNFHAAAASSGQPALPRRINWVTRFRRFPGMPKAISSSPRCRVAPLSFRTSYPAPKDLLSLP
;
A
#
# COMPACT_ATOMS: atom_id res chain seq x y z
N MET A 1 -15.41 1.26 16.77
CA MET A 1 -14.09 0.95 16.18
C MET A 1 -13.04 1.22 17.25
N VAL A 2 -12.21 0.23 17.60
CA VAL A 2 -11.18 0.41 18.64
C VAL A 2 -9.90 0.89 17.97
N GLN A 3 -9.53 2.15 18.21
CA GLN A 3 -8.26 2.69 17.75
C GLN A 3 -7.21 2.50 18.84
N THR A 4 -6.11 1.80 18.53
CA THR A 4 -4.99 1.61 19.45
C THR A 4 -3.80 2.38 18.86
N SER A 5 -3.63 3.63 19.32
CA SER A 5 -2.77 4.60 18.64
C SER A 5 -1.91 5.41 19.61
N PHE A 6 -0.73 5.80 19.15
CA PHE A 6 0.12 6.76 19.85
C PHE A 6 -0.25 8.21 19.47
N ILE A 7 -0.74 8.40 18.23
CA ILE A 7 -1.39 9.61 17.71
C ILE A 7 -2.39 9.18 16.61
N PRO A 8 -3.72 9.29 16.80
CA PRO A 8 -4.70 9.04 15.75
C PRO A 8 -4.74 10.23 14.76
N SER A 9 -4.95 9.96 13.48
CA SER A 9 -5.12 11.03 12.49
C SER A 9 -6.51 11.67 12.59
N ARG A 10 -6.60 12.99 12.31
CA ARG A 10 -7.87 13.72 12.18
C ARG A 10 -8.75 13.21 11.04
N GLN A 11 -8.17 12.55 10.04
CA GLN A 11 -8.90 11.95 8.92
C GLN A 11 -8.88 10.43 9.08
N GLY A 12 -10.02 9.86 9.48
CA GLY A 12 -10.20 8.42 9.59
C GLY A 12 -10.19 7.70 8.24
N LEU A 13 -10.36 6.37 8.27
CA LEU A 13 -10.29 5.56 7.05
C LEU A 13 -11.61 5.52 6.25
N GLU A 14 -12.69 6.07 6.80
CA GLU A 14 -14.02 6.13 6.21
C GLU A 14 -14.03 6.92 4.89
N GLN A 15 -13.16 7.94 4.76
CA GLN A 15 -12.96 8.69 3.51
C GLN A 15 -12.48 7.80 2.34
N HIS A 16 -11.82 6.69 2.67
CA HIS A 16 -11.39 5.67 1.72
C HIS A 16 -12.44 4.57 1.51
N GLY A 17 -13.64 4.69 2.08
CA GLY A 17 -14.68 3.66 2.04
C GLY A 17 -14.42 2.46 2.95
N ILE A 18 -13.36 2.51 3.77
CA ILE A 18 -13.02 1.44 4.72
C ILE A 18 -13.93 1.62 5.93
N VAL A 19 -14.86 0.68 6.10
CA VAL A 19 -15.83 0.64 7.19
C VAL A 19 -15.71 -0.68 7.94
N ASN A 20 -16.09 -0.70 9.22
CA ASN A 20 -16.07 -1.91 10.05
C ASN A 20 -14.72 -2.67 10.08
N ALA A 21 -13.59 -1.96 9.96
CA ALA A 21 -12.28 -2.55 10.24
C ALA A 21 -12.17 -2.94 11.73
N GLY A 22 -11.25 -3.85 12.05
CA GLY A 22 -10.93 -4.32 13.40
C GLY A 22 -10.19 -3.26 14.21
N ILE A 23 -9.00 -3.59 14.71
CA ILE A 23 -8.14 -2.62 15.39
C ILE A 23 -7.34 -1.84 14.34
N ILE A 24 -7.41 -0.50 14.42
CA ILE A 24 -6.56 0.38 13.61
C ILE A 24 -5.40 0.89 14.46
N TYR A 25 -4.20 0.51 14.03
CA TYR A 25 -2.92 0.88 14.62
C TYR A 25 -2.32 2.08 13.86
N TRP A 26 -2.45 3.27 14.43
CA TRP A 26 -1.94 4.50 13.82
C TRP A 26 -0.51 4.82 14.25
N ASN A 27 0.35 5.03 13.25
CA ASN A 27 1.69 5.60 13.36
C ASN A 27 2.57 4.94 14.44
N LEU A 28 2.49 3.60 14.53
CA LEU A 28 3.24 2.84 15.54
C LEU A 28 4.76 3.07 15.41
N PRO A 29 5.47 3.22 16.55
CA PRO A 29 6.92 3.31 16.54
C PRO A 29 7.54 1.94 16.20
N THR A 30 8.80 1.96 15.74
CA THR A 30 9.51 0.76 15.27
C THR A 30 9.48 -0.42 16.28
N PRO A 31 9.66 -0.24 17.60
CA PRO A 31 9.56 -1.34 18.56
C PRO A 31 8.18 -2.01 18.58
N ALA A 32 7.09 -1.23 18.63
CA ALA A 32 5.73 -1.76 18.59
C ALA A 32 5.41 -2.50 17.27
N LEU A 33 5.98 -2.05 16.14
CA LEU A 33 5.87 -2.74 14.86
C LEU A 33 6.63 -4.08 14.85
N TYR A 34 7.77 -4.17 15.55
CA TYR A 34 8.52 -5.41 15.74
C TYR A 34 7.76 -6.39 16.64
N GLU A 35 7.22 -5.91 17.76
CA GLU A 35 6.37 -6.69 18.67
C GLU A 35 5.14 -7.26 17.94
N GLU A 36 4.41 -6.42 17.20
CA GLU A 36 3.24 -6.88 16.42
C GLU A 36 3.62 -7.87 15.31
N ALA A 37 4.76 -7.68 14.63
CA ALA A 37 5.24 -8.61 13.61
C ALA A 37 5.63 -9.98 14.21
N ALA A 38 6.28 -10.00 15.37
CA ALA A 38 6.65 -11.20 16.09
C ALA A 38 5.41 -11.91 16.70
N ARG A 39 4.55 -11.16 17.41
CA ARG A 39 3.31 -11.65 18.04
C ARG A 39 2.37 -12.30 17.03
N ARG A 40 2.22 -11.71 15.84
CA ARG A 40 1.41 -12.25 14.74
C ARG A 40 2.12 -13.33 13.91
N ARG A 41 3.34 -13.76 14.31
CA ARG A 41 4.18 -14.75 13.62
C ARG A 41 4.43 -14.43 12.14
N LYS A 42 4.59 -13.13 11.83
CA LYS A 42 4.86 -12.63 10.46
C LYS A 42 6.32 -12.23 10.24
N GLY A 43 7.11 -12.13 11.31
CA GLY A 43 8.57 -12.00 11.26
C GLY A 43 9.24 -12.64 12.48
N LEU A 44 10.55 -12.82 12.39
CA LEU A 44 11.42 -13.32 13.45
C LEU A 44 12.52 -12.28 13.71
N ILE A 45 12.81 -11.99 14.97
CA ILE A 45 13.93 -11.14 15.34
C ILE A 45 15.18 -12.03 15.41
N THR A 46 16.19 -11.74 14.59
CA THR A 46 17.44 -12.53 14.56
C THR A 46 18.49 -11.98 15.51
N HIS A 47 19.63 -12.68 15.61
CA HIS A 47 20.82 -12.14 16.26
C HIS A 47 21.18 -10.74 15.71
N PHE A 48 21.70 -9.88 16.59
CA PHE A 48 21.85 -8.42 16.41
C PHE A 48 20.57 -7.59 16.25
N GLY A 49 19.38 -8.20 16.25
CA GLY A 49 18.10 -7.48 16.30
C GLY A 49 17.36 -7.16 14.98
N PRO A 50 17.82 -7.44 13.75
CA PRO A 50 16.98 -7.28 12.56
C PRO A 50 15.70 -8.13 12.58
N LEU A 51 14.61 -7.59 12.01
CA LEU A 51 13.38 -8.35 11.73
C LEU A 51 13.49 -9.05 10.37
N VAL A 52 13.60 -10.38 10.38
CA VAL A 52 13.57 -11.22 9.18
C VAL A 52 12.14 -11.67 8.89
N VAL A 53 11.73 -11.55 7.63
CA VAL A 53 10.38 -11.86 7.13
C VAL A 53 10.45 -12.76 5.90
N ARG A 54 9.37 -13.49 5.61
CA ARG A 54 9.25 -14.33 4.41
C ARG A 54 8.12 -13.82 3.53
N THR A 55 8.46 -13.34 2.33
CA THR A 55 7.48 -12.80 1.36
C THR A 55 6.79 -13.87 0.52
N GLY A 56 7.20 -15.15 0.66
CA GLY A 56 6.59 -16.28 -0.02
C GLY A 56 7.02 -16.39 -1.49
N GLN A 57 6.06 -16.64 -2.39
CA GLN A 57 6.29 -16.87 -3.82
C GLN A 57 6.80 -15.62 -4.58
N HIS A 58 6.58 -14.42 -4.04
CA HIS A 58 6.91 -13.15 -4.67
C HIS A 58 7.98 -12.43 -3.87
N THR A 59 9.13 -12.16 -4.49
CA THR A 59 10.35 -11.77 -3.80
C THR A 59 10.93 -10.38 -4.17
N GLY A 60 10.22 -9.38 -4.76
CA GLY A 60 10.76 -7.97 -4.93
C GLY A 60 10.47 -6.92 -6.08
N ARG A 61 10.03 -7.22 -7.35
CA ARG A 61 9.57 -6.40 -8.54
C ARG A 61 8.86 -7.26 -9.67
N SER A 62 7.52 -7.29 -9.85
CA SER A 62 6.78 -8.10 -10.87
C SER A 62 6.08 -7.21 -11.94
N PRO A 63 6.70 -6.94 -13.11
CA PRO A 63 6.23 -5.90 -14.02
C PRO A 63 4.89 -6.20 -14.71
N ASN A 64 4.59 -7.48 -14.98
CA ASN A 64 3.44 -7.87 -15.81
C ASN A 64 2.09 -7.71 -15.10
N ASP A 65 2.07 -7.65 -13.76
CA ASP A 65 0.84 -7.39 -13.00
C ASP A 65 0.66 -5.88 -12.70
N LYS A 66 1.41 -4.98 -13.39
CA LYS A 66 1.27 -3.53 -13.25
C LYS A 66 0.14 -2.99 -14.12
N PHE A 67 -0.81 -2.29 -13.51
CA PHE A 67 -1.96 -1.72 -14.22
C PHE A 67 -2.20 -0.24 -13.84
N ILE A 68 -2.53 0.61 -14.81
CA ILE A 68 -2.93 2.00 -14.58
C ILE A 68 -4.37 2.17 -15.07
N VAL A 69 -5.25 2.76 -14.25
CA VAL A 69 -6.63 2.99 -14.66
C VAL A 69 -6.63 4.05 -15.77
N ARG A 70 -7.23 3.71 -16.91
CA ARG A 70 -7.36 4.62 -18.05
C ARG A 70 -8.48 5.62 -17.74
N GLU A 71 -8.11 6.71 -17.08
CA GLU A 71 -9.02 7.82 -16.80
C GLU A 71 -8.81 8.98 -17.79
N PRO A 72 -9.87 9.69 -18.22
CA PRO A 72 -9.77 10.77 -19.21
C PRO A 72 -8.78 11.90 -18.84
N SER A 73 -8.49 12.10 -17.55
CA SER A 73 -7.55 13.14 -17.08
C SER A 73 -6.09 12.77 -17.15
N SER A 74 -5.76 11.48 -17.05
CA SER A 74 -4.38 10.98 -17.10
C SER A 74 -4.03 10.36 -18.45
N GLU A 75 -5.03 10.09 -19.30
CA GLU A 75 -4.87 9.35 -20.54
C GLU A 75 -3.85 9.96 -21.50
N ALA A 76 -3.92 11.29 -21.72
CA ALA A 76 -2.98 12.00 -22.59
C ALA A 76 -1.55 12.14 -21.99
N HIS A 77 -1.40 11.94 -20.68
CA HIS A 77 -0.14 12.10 -19.96
C HIS A 77 0.51 10.77 -19.55
N THR A 78 -0.14 9.65 -19.87
CA THR A 78 0.34 8.31 -19.54
C THR A 78 1.02 7.70 -20.77
N TRP A 79 2.29 7.32 -20.63
CA TRP A 79 3.00 6.60 -21.69
C TRP A 79 2.55 5.13 -21.74
N TRP A 80 1.50 4.86 -22.50
CA TRP A 80 0.88 3.53 -22.64
C TRP A 80 1.79 2.53 -23.37
N GLY A 81 1.76 1.27 -22.94
CA GLY A 81 2.54 0.19 -23.59
C GLY A 81 2.62 -1.07 -22.74
N LYS A 82 3.57 -1.97 -23.06
CA LYS A 82 3.76 -3.25 -22.34
C LYS A 82 4.00 -3.08 -20.83
N VAL A 83 4.61 -1.96 -20.41
CA VAL A 83 4.91 -1.66 -18.99
C VAL A 83 3.73 -0.98 -18.28
N ASN A 84 3.02 -0.10 -18.98
CA ASN A 84 1.89 0.66 -18.46
C ASN A 84 0.62 0.13 -19.12
N GLN A 85 0.09 -0.98 -18.61
CA GLN A 85 -1.09 -1.62 -19.15
C GLN A 85 -2.37 -0.87 -18.71
N PRO A 86 -3.28 -0.54 -19.63
CA PRO A 86 -4.52 0.15 -19.30
C PRO A 86 -5.49 -0.78 -18.57
N PHE A 87 -6.19 -0.24 -17.57
CA PHE A 87 -7.23 -0.93 -16.82
C PHE A 87 -8.54 -0.13 -16.90
N SER A 88 -9.67 -0.83 -17.08
CA SER A 88 -10.99 -0.19 -17.15
C SER A 88 -11.36 0.44 -15.78
N PRO A 89 -11.88 1.68 -15.75
CA PRO A 89 -12.43 2.27 -14.54
C PRO A 89 -13.51 1.41 -13.88
N ASP A 90 -14.45 0.87 -14.65
CA ASP A 90 -15.55 0.05 -14.10
C ASP A 90 -15.02 -1.25 -13.45
N ARG A 91 -14.04 -1.89 -14.10
CA ARG A 91 -13.34 -3.04 -13.52
C ARG A 91 -12.55 -2.66 -12.26
N PHE A 92 -12.04 -1.43 -12.16
CA PHE A 92 -11.43 -0.93 -10.93
C PHE A 92 -12.45 -0.75 -9.82
N GLU A 93 -13.62 -0.15 -10.08
CA GLU A 93 -14.65 0.05 -9.04
C GLU A 93 -15.10 -1.30 -8.45
N VAL A 94 -15.34 -2.31 -9.30
CA VAL A 94 -15.66 -3.68 -8.87
C VAL A 94 -14.52 -4.31 -8.04
N LEU A 95 -13.27 -4.11 -8.45
CA LEU A 95 -12.10 -4.61 -7.74
C LEU A 95 -11.93 -3.92 -6.38
N TYR A 96 -12.16 -2.61 -6.33
CA TYR A 96 -12.05 -1.79 -5.13
C TYR A 96 -13.16 -2.11 -4.13
N ALA A 97 -14.40 -2.30 -4.58
CA ALA A 97 -15.50 -2.77 -3.74
C ALA A 97 -15.17 -4.11 -3.06
N ARG A 98 -14.53 -5.05 -3.77
CA ARG A 98 -14.06 -6.33 -3.19
C ARG A 98 -12.94 -6.13 -2.17
N VAL A 99 -12.03 -5.18 -2.39
CA VAL A 99 -11.00 -4.79 -1.43
C VAL A 99 -11.62 -4.19 -0.16
N LEU A 100 -12.59 -3.28 -0.29
CA LEU A 100 -13.30 -2.69 0.85
C LEU A 100 -14.11 -3.72 1.64
N ALA A 101 -14.71 -4.70 0.96
CA ALA A 101 -15.38 -5.83 1.62
C ALA A 101 -14.40 -6.74 2.38
N TYR A 102 -13.22 -7.02 1.80
CA TYR A 102 -12.18 -7.82 2.47
C TYR A 102 -11.62 -7.13 3.72
N LEU A 103 -11.52 -5.80 3.72
CA LEU A 103 -10.99 -5.02 4.84
C LEU A 103 -11.92 -5.00 6.08
N GLN A 104 -13.16 -5.48 5.97
CA GLN A 104 -14.08 -5.56 7.11
C GLN A 104 -13.61 -6.64 8.10
N GLY A 105 -13.52 -6.28 9.38
CA GLY A 105 -12.99 -7.14 10.44
C GLY A 105 -11.45 -7.29 10.45
N CYS A 106 -10.73 -6.79 9.45
CA CYS A 106 -9.27 -6.82 9.45
C CYS A 106 -8.66 -5.78 10.38
N ASP A 107 -7.62 -6.17 11.12
CA ASP A 107 -6.71 -5.22 11.77
C ASP A 107 -5.85 -4.51 10.72
N LEU A 108 -5.66 -3.20 10.87
CA LEU A 108 -4.94 -2.37 9.90
C LEU A 108 -3.84 -1.54 10.56
N PHE A 109 -2.70 -1.45 9.90
CA PHE A 109 -1.55 -0.66 10.31
C PHE A 109 -1.41 0.53 9.37
N VAL A 110 -1.53 1.75 9.91
CA VAL A 110 -1.47 2.99 9.13
C VAL A 110 -0.18 3.74 9.45
N GLN A 111 0.59 4.08 8.42
CA GLN A 111 1.74 4.98 8.51
C GLN A 111 1.52 6.19 7.62
N ASP A 112 1.59 7.38 8.23
CA ASP A 112 1.61 8.66 7.53
C ASP A 112 3.08 9.10 7.35
N CYS A 113 3.48 9.42 6.13
CA CYS A 113 4.87 9.72 5.73
C CYS A 113 4.93 10.82 4.65
N TYR A 114 6.13 11.36 4.40
CA TYR A 114 6.40 12.22 3.23
C TYR A 114 7.29 11.52 2.20
N VAL A 115 7.09 11.87 0.92
CA VAL A 115 7.96 11.52 -0.21
C VAL A 115 8.55 12.79 -0.79
N GLY A 116 9.88 12.84 -0.93
CA GLY A 116 10.62 14.04 -1.34
C GLY A 116 11.02 14.90 -0.12
N ALA A 117 12.28 15.34 -0.10
CA ALA A 117 12.85 16.05 1.04
C ALA A 117 12.53 17.56 1.08
N ASP A 118 12.33 18.17 -0.09
CA ASP A 118 11.99 19.60 -0.21
C ASP A 118 10.51 19.83 0.22
N PRO A 119 10.24 20.66 1.25
CA PRO A 119 8.88 20.98 1.69
C PRO A 119 7.95 21.53 0.60
N THR A 120 8.50 22.12 -0.46
CA THR A 120 7.77 22.71 -1.59
C THR A 120 7.21 21.65 -2.54
N TYR A 121 7.91 20.52 -2.67
CA TYR A 121 7.59 19.44 -3.62
C TYR A 121 7.26 18.11 -2.93
N ARG A 122 7.32 18.04 -1.60
CA ARG A 122 7.02 16.81 -0.86
C ARG A 122 5.56 16.43 -1.01
N LEU A 123 5.32 15.15 -1.28
CA LEU A 123 3.97 14.56 -1.30
C LEU A 123 3.68 13.91 0.04
N SER A 124 2.50 14.17 0.59
CA SER A 124 2.02 13.50 1.79
C SER A 124 1.39 12.15 1.41
N ILE A 125 1.88 11.08 2.02
CA ILE A 125 1.45 9.71 1.71
C ILE A 125 0.92 9.00 2.95
N ARG A 126 -0.18 8.28 2.77
CA ARG A 126 -0.75 7.38 3.77
C ARG A 126 -0.59 5.95 3.30
N VAL A 127 0.08 5.11 4.07
CA VAL A 127 0.28 3.69 3.80
C VAL A 127 -0.58 2.88 4.77
N ILE A 128 -1.55 2.15 4.25
CA ILE A 128 -2.45 1.26 4.99
C ILE A 128 -2.05 -0.18 4.66
N THR A 129 -1.62 -0.96 5.65
CA THR A 129 -1.18 -2.35 5.47
C THR A 129 -1.97 -3.29 6.39
N GLU A 130 -2.34 -4.48 5.92
CA GLU A 130 -2.96 -5.52 6.80
C GLU A 130 -1.93 -6.25 7.69
N THR A 131 -0.64 -6.18 7.33
CA THR A 131 0.44 -6.80 8.11
C THR A 131 1.33 -5.77 8.77
N ALA A 132 1.68 -6.00 10.04
CA ALA A 132 2.58 -5.14 10.81
C ALA A 132 3.93 -4.90 10.13
N TRP A 133 4.53 -5.89 9.46
CA TRP A 133 5.92 -5.80 8.95
C TRP A 133 6.09 -4.99 7.65
N HIS A 134 5.05 -4.81 6.84
CA HIS A 134 5.10 -3.90 5.68
C HIS A 134 5.14 -2.42 6.13
N ASN A 135 4.64 -2.12 7.32
CA ASN A 135 4.60 -0.77 7.87
C ASN A 135 6.00 -0.20 8.25
N PRO A 136 6.93 -0.92 8.94
CA PRO A 136 8.30 -0.46 9.13
C PRO A 136 9.10 -0.42 7.83
N PHE A 137 8.75 -1.20 6.80
CA PHE A 137 9.34 -1.03 5.46
C PHE A 137 9.00 0.36 4.88
N ALA A 138 7.72 0.77 4.92
CA ALA A 138 7.32 2.13 4.56
C ALA A 138 8.01 3.20 5.44
N ARG A 139 8.09 2.98 6.76
CA ARG A 139 8.76 3.88 7.72
C ARG A 139 10.25 4.09 7.44
N ASN A 140 10.91 3.10 6.85
CA ASN A 140 12.33 3.14 6.51
C ASN A 140 12.58 3.74 5.11
N LEU A 141 11.64 3.54 4.17
CA LEU A 141 11.73 4.03 2.79
C LEU A 141 11.37 5.52 2.67
N PHE A 142 10.45 6.00 3.52
CA PHE A 142 9.87 7.34 3.43
C PHE A 142 10.28 8.23 4.60
N ILE A 143 10.05 9.54 4.44
CA ILE A 143 10.40 10.53 5.45
C ILE A 143 9.38 10.47 6.60
N ARG A 144 9.90 10.29 7.82
CA ARG A 144 9.13 10.22 9.06
C ARG A 144 8.72 11.63 9.50
N LEU A 145 7.46 11.77 9.90
CA LEU A 145 6.91 13.02 10.43
C LEU A 145 7.23 13.22 11.91
N SER A 146 7.26 14.48 12.33
CA SER A 146 7.22 14.83 13.75
C SER A 146 5.82 14.57 14.36
N ARG A 147 5.71 14.60 15.70
CA ARG A 147 4.43 14.46 16.41
C ARG A 147 3.45 15.60 16.06
N GLU A 148 4.00 16.79 15.83
CA GLU A 148 3.28 18.01 15.48
C GLU A 148 2.77 17.96 14.04
N GLU A 149 3.61 17.51 13.09
CA GLU A 149 3.20 17.29 11.69
C GLU A 149 2.11 16.21 11.58
N LEU A 150 2.19 15.13 12.37
CA LEU A 150 1.15 14.08 12.39
C LEU A 150 -0.23 14.60 12.83
N ALA A 151 -0.29 15.61 13.70
CA ALA A 151 -1.55 16.18 14.19
C ALA A 151 -2.29 17.04 13.13
N THR A 152 -1.57 17.56 12.13
CA THR A 152 -2.12 18.36 11.02
C THR A 152 -2.10 17.61 9.68
N PHE A 153 -1.57 16.39 9.65
CA PHE A 153 -1.40 15.60 8.45
C PHE A 153 -2.70 15.37 7.66
N THR A 154 -2.60 15.57 6.35
CA THR A 154 -3.64 15.29 5.36
C THR A 154 -2.96 14.60 4.18
N PRO A 155 -3.32 13.37 3.79
CA PRO A 155 -2.68 12.66 2.68
C PRO A 155 -3.17 13.13 1.31
N ASP A 156 -2.21 13.40 0.42
CA ASP A 156 -2.42 13.61 -1.03
C ASP A 156 -2.58 12.28 -1.76
N PHE A 157 -1.90 11.24 -1.27
CA PHE A 157 -1.83 9.93 -1.90
C PHE A 157 -2.04 8.84 -0.84
N THR A 158 -3.01 7.95 -1.08
CA THR A 158 -3.25 6.80 -0.20
C THR A 158 -2.86 5.52 -0.90
N ILE A 159 -2.15 4.68 -0.16
CA ILE A 159 -1.67 3.34 -0.50
C ILE A 159 -2.42 2.34 0.38
N ILE A 160 -2.91 1.27 -0.23
CA ILE A 160 -3.54 0.14 0.46
C ILE A 160 -2.82 -1.14 0.03
N ASP A 161 -2.08 -1.78 0.94
CA ASP A 161 -1.30 -3.00 0.72
C ASP A 161 -1.92 -4.21 1.42
N LEU A 162 -2.32 -5.19 0.61
CA LEU A 162 -3.09 -6.36 0.99
C LEU A 162 -2.49 -7.63 0.35
N PRO A 163 -1.27 -8.04 0.75
CA PRO A 163 -0.58 -9.19 0.20
C PRO A 163 -1.37 -10.51 0.28
N ASN A 164 -2.36 -10.64 1.17
CA ASN A 164 -3.22 -11.82 1.29
C ASN A 164 -4.54 -11.68 0.51
N PHE A 165 -4.88 -10.51 -0.03
CA PHE A 165 -6.05 -10.35 -0.88
C PHE A 165 -5.84 -10.96 -2.27
N HIS A 166 -6.69 -11.93 -2.60
CA HIS A 166 -6.69 -12.61 -3.90
C HIS A 166 -7.89 -12.17 -4.75
N ALA A 167 -7.65 -11.44 -5.84
CA ALA A 167 -8.69 -11.19 -6.81
C ALA A 167 -8.94 -12.48 -7.61
N ALA A 168 -10.02 -13.21 -7.25
CA ALA A 168 -10.48 -14.35 -8.03
C ALA A 168 -10.69 -13.97 -9.51
N ALA A 169 -10.31 -14.86 -10.42
CA ALA A 169 -10.46 -14.67 -11.87
C ALA A 169 -11.93 -14.45 -12.27
N ALA A 170 -12.15 -13.68 -13.33
CA ALA A 170 -13.50 -13.41 -13.83
C ALA A 170 -14.11 -14.68 -14.44
N SER A 171 -15.33 -15.01 -14.03
CA SER A 171 -16.09 -16.19 -14.46
C SER A 171 -16.76 -16.01 -15.83
N SER A 172 -16.03 -15.50 -16.83
CA SER A 172 -16.44 -15.46 -18.26
C SER A 172 -15.38 -14.76 -19.12
N GLY A 173 -14.65 -15.50 -19.97
CA GLY A 173 -13.96 -15.03 -21.21
C GLY A 173 -13.00 -13.82 -21.18
N GLN A 174 -12.87 -13.10 -20.07
CA GLN A 174 -12.15 -11.83 -19.97
C GLN A 174 -10.72 -12.05 -19.48
N PRO A 175 -9.75 -11.17 -19.86
CA PRO A 175 -8.40 -11.23 -19.32
C PRO A 175 -8.44 -11.16 -17.79
N ALA A 176 -7.75 -12.11 -17.15
CA ALA A 176 -7.84 -12.36 -15.72
C ALA A 176 -7.52 -11.11 -14.89
N LEU A 177 -8.24 -10.93 -13.78
CA LEU A 177 -7.87 -9.93 -12.78
C LEU A 177 -6.49 -10.28 -12.17
N PRO A 178 -5.68 -9.28 -11.78
CA PRO A 178 -4.38 -9.52 -11.15
C PRO A 178 -4.56 -10.36 -9.88
N ARG A 179 -3.94 -11.56 -9.84
CA ARG A 179 -4.27 -12.61 -8.84
C ARG A 179 -3.97 -12.25 -7.39
N ARG A 180 -3.21 -11.17 -7.16
CA ARG A 180 -3.01 -10.48 -5.87
C ARG A 180 -2.95 -8.97 -6.09
N ILE A 181 -3.45 -8.20 -5.12
CA ILE A 181 -3.42 -6.74 -5.12
C ILE A 181 -2.50 -6.27 -3.98
N ASN A 182 -1.24 -5.98 -4.30
CA ASN A 182 -0.33 -5.45 -3.29
C ASN A 182 -0.46 -3.93 -3.11
N TRP A 183 -1.10 -3.19 -4.03
CA TRP A 183 -1.24 -1.73 -3.92
C TRP A 183 -2.56 -1.28 -4.58
N VAL A 184 -3.44 -0.63 -3.82
CA VAL A 184 -4.49 0.26 -4.39
C VAL A 184 -4.10 1.69 -4.09
N THR A 185 -4.03 2.52 -5.13
CA THR A 185 -3.74 3.95 -5.00
C THR A 185 -4.99 4.79 -5.16
N ARG A 186 -5.20 5.75 -4.26
CA ARG A 186 -6.21 6.82 -4.41
C ARG A 186 -5.57 8.19 -4.20
N PHE A 187 -5.67 9.06 -5.20
CA PHE A 187 -5.26 10.46 -5.13
C PHE A 187 -6.32 11.35 -4.45
N ARG A 188 -5.86 12.44 -3.84
CA ARG A 188 -6.62 13.63 -3.47
C ARG A 188 -6.03 14.84 -4.19
N ARG A 189 -6.86 15.84 -4.51
CA ARG A 189 -6.52 17.01 -5.33
C ARG A 189 -5.69 18.05 -4.55
N PHE A 190 -4.60 18.53 -5.16
CA PHE A 190 -3.84 19.71 -4.74
C PHE A 190 -4.48 21.03 -5.21
N PRO A 191 -4.38 22.13 -4.43
CA PRO A 191 -4.38 23.50 -4.96
C PRO A 191 -2.96 23.84 -5.47
N GLY A 192 -2.82 24.22 -6.74
CA GLY A 192 -1.57 24.81 -7.28
C GLY A 192 -0.90 24.09 -8.46
N MET A 193 -1.34 22.90 -8.88
CA MET A 193 -0.79 22.26 -10.09
C MET A 193 -1.12 23.06 -11.37
N PRO A 194 -0.19 23.13 -12.35
CA PRO A 194 -0.45 23.75 -13.65
C PRO A 194 -1.57 23.03 -14.41
N LYS A 195 -2.40 23.79 -15.14
CA LYS A 195 -3.68 23.37 -15.75
C LYS A 195 -3.62 22.24 -16.80
N ALA A 196 -2.45 21.70 -17.13
CA ALA A 196 -2.31 20.74 -18.23
C ALA A 196 -2.96 19.36 -17.97
N ILE A 197 -3.14 18.94 -16.71
CA ILE A 197 -3.67 17.61 -16.32
C ILE A 197 -5.04 17.74 -15.63
N SER A 198 -5.90 18.66 -16.10
CA SER A 198 -7.15 19.01 -15.39
C SER A 198 -8.44 18.54 -16.09
N SER A 199 -8.94 17.35 -15.75
CA SER A 199 -10.33 16.96 -16.06
C SER A 199 -10.98 15.86 -15.18
N SER A 200 -10.31 15.29 -14.17
CA SER A 200 -10.95 14.36 -13.22
C SER A 200 -10.23 14.33 -11.85
N PRO A 201 -10.96 14.33 -10.73
CA PRO A 201 -10.39 14.25 -9.38
C PRO A 201 -10.09 12.80 -8.93
N ARG A 202 -9.89 11.86 -9.87
CA ARG A 202 -9.91 10.41 -9.58
C ARG A 202 -8.68 9.60 -10.01
N CYS A 203 -7.56 10.21 -10.43
CA CYS A 203 -6.38 9.47 -10.91
C CYS A 203 -6.07 8.23 -10.04
N ARG A 204 -6.25 7.04 -10.63
CA ARG A 204 -6.21 5.76 -9.92
C ARG A 204 -5.17 4.84 -10.53
N VAL A 205 -4.38 4.22 -9.67
CA VAL A 205 -3.38 3.22 -10.07
C VAL A 205 -3.76 1.89 -9.45
N ALA A 206 -3.90 0.89 -10.31
CA ALA A 206 -4.18 -0.49 -9.95
C ALA A 206 -2.84 -1.19 -9.63
N PRO A 207 -2.82 -2.43 -9.11
CA PRO A 207 -1.66 -2.91 -8.35
C PRO A 207 -0.36 -2.99 -9.15
N LEU A 208 0.74 -2.99 -8.39
CA LEU A 208 2.09 -3.34 -8.83
C LEU A 208 2.53 -4.54 -7.99
N SER A 209 2.72 -5.70 -8.61
CA SER A 209 3.24 -6.90 -7.94
C SER A 209 4.77 -6.83 -7.85
N PHE A 210 5.40 -7.64 -6.99
CA PHE A 210 6.83 -7.52 -6.66
C PHE A 210 7.59 -8.91 -6.54
N ARG A 211 8.35 -9.37 -7.57
CA ARG A 211 9.43 -10.42 -7.66
C ARG A 211 10.92 -9.96 -7.81
N THR A 212 11.89 -10.33 -6.96
CA THR A 212 13.34 -10.17 -7.21
C THR A 212 14.02 -11.49 -6.97
N SER A 213 14.76 -11.94 -7.97
CA SER A 213 15.60 -13.12 -7.87
C SER A 213 16.86 -12.78 -7.10
N TYR A 214 16.95 -13.27 -5.87
CA TYR A 214 18.22 -13.74 -5.32
C TYR A 214 18.09 -15.24 -5.09
N PRO A 215 19.05 -16.07 -5.55
CA PRO A 215 19.06 -17.48 -5.21
C PRO A 215 19.33 -17.60 -3.70
N ALA A 216 18.41 -18.23 -2.97
CA ALA A 216 18.72 -18.68 -1.63
C ALA A 216 19.84 -19.73 -1.74
N PRO A 217 20.98 -19.60 -1.01
CA PRO A 217 21.97 -20.67 -0.94
C PRO A 217 21.28 -21.91 -0.36
N LYS A 218 21.43 -23.06 -1.03
CA LYS A 218 20.73 -24.29 -0.63
C LYS A 218 21.36 -24.97 0.59
N ASP A 219 22.59 -24.61 0.93
CA ASP A 219 23.46 -25.40 1.79
C ASP A 219 23.85 -24.62 3.05
N LEU A 220 22.93 -24.58 4.03
CA LEU A 220 23.18 -24.03 5.37
C LEU A 220 22.48 -24.81 6.50
N LEU A 221 22.04 -26.04 6.22
CA LEU A 221 21.41 -26.97 7.17
C LEU A 221 22.19 -28.30 7.31
N SER A 222 23.47 -28.30 6.93
CA SER A 222 24.35 -29.47 6.98
C SER A 222 25.80 -29.11 7.33
N LEU A 223 26.02 -28.67 8.56
CA LEU A 223 27.29 -28.81 9.27
C LEU A 223 26.99 -29.28 10.71
N PRO A 224 27.89 -30.07 11.33
CA PRO A 224 27.60 -30.89 12.52
C PRO A 224 27.50 -30.10 13.84
#